data_AF-A0AAV4RM75-F1
#
_entry.id   AF-A0AAV4RM75-F1
#
_cell.length_a   1.000
_cell.length_b   1.000
_cell.length_c   1.000
_cell.angle_alpha   90.00
_cell.angle_beta   90.00
_cell.angle_gamma   90.00
#
_symmetry.space_group_name_H-M   'P 1'
#
loop_
_entity.id
_entity.type
_entity.pdbx_description
1 polymer ?
#
loop_
_entity_poly.entity_id
_entity_poly.type
_entity_poly.pdbx_seq_one_letter_code
_entity_poly.pdbx_strand_id
1 'polypeptide(L)'
;MDTEVHPNKFLNQSKSVRKETTRVEKVSDSMSLMPLKESFKSLLYYNLMSSSVFKEVMYNSTNNSCEITYTRGIASNLLKYYPWSILNETVITNALLQDFPFMGDGQETPDFADIFASRISDLAEKYSLIEKNRLNEVATATVNSITSYLTKRLSNDYFLSLVIKTNVNQTQTQCLLIV
;
A
#
# COMPACT_ATOMS: atom_id res chain seq x y z
N MET A 1 -54.20 49.61 -9.60
CA MET A 1 -53.45 48.59 -8.86
C MET A 1 -53.65 47.26 -9.59
N ASP A 2 -52.81 46.83 -10.53
CA ASP A 2 -51.35 47.09 -10.73
C ASP A 2 -50.55 46.80 -9.44
N THR A 3 -49.56 45.91 -9.36
CA THR A 3 -49.00 44.87 -10.26
C THR A 3 -48.33 43.83 -9.31
N GLU A 4 -47.78 42.65 -9.69
CA GLU A 4 -47.37 42.05 -10.96
C GLU A 4 -47.36 40.50 -10.85
N VAL A 5 -46.98 39.79 -11.92
CA VAL A 5 -46.48 38.40 -11.85
C VAL A 5 -45.13 38.33 -12.57
N HIS A 6 -44.08 37.85 -11.90
CA HIS A 6 -42.88 37.36 -12.58
C HIS A 6 -42.23 36.16 -11.85
N PRO A 7 -41.89 35.06 -12.55
CA PRO A 7 -41.37 33.84 -11.94
C PRO A 7 -39.83 33.73 -12.00
N ASN A 8 -39.24 33.08 -11.00
CA ASN A 8 -37.83 32.63 -10.95
C ASN A 8 -37.66 31.71 -9.73
N LYS A 9 -36.77 30.71 -9.69
CA LYS A 9 -36.01 30.00 -10.74
C LYS A 9 -35.52 28.68 -10.12
N PHE A 10 -35.24 27.68 -10.95
CA PHE A 10 -34.67 26.37 -10.60
C PHE A 10 -33.66 26.40 -9.43
N LEU A 11 -33.98 25.71 -8.32
CA LEU A 11 -33.00 25.41 -7.27
C LEU A 11 -32.27 24.10 -7.62
N ASN A 12 -31.12 24.22 -8.29
CA ASN A 12 -30.24 23.08 -8.56
C ASN A 12 -29.69 22.51 -7.24
N GLN A 13 -30.01 21.24 -6.94
CA GLN A 13 -29.35 20.48 -5.87
C GLN A 13 -27.99 19.94 -6.33
N SER A 14 -26.99 20.81 -6.45
CA SER A 14 -25.59 20.38 -6.55
C SER A 14 -25.09 19.97 -5.16
N LYS A 15 -25.10 18.66 -4.87
CA LYS A 15 -24.44 18.09 -3.68
C LYS A 15 -22.95 18.43 -3.72
N SER A 16 -22.52 19.33 -2.84
CA SER A 16 -21.13 19.73 -2.71
C SER A 16 -20.28 18.54 -2.27
N VAL A 17 -19.26 18.21 -3.07
CA VAL A 17 -18.26 17.19 -2.73
C VAL A 17 -17.47 17.68 -1.52
N ARG A 18 -17.65 17.02 -0.37
CA ARG A 18 -16.87 17.29 0.83
C ARG A 18 -15.43 16.86 0.56
N LYS A 19 -14.56 17.83 0.23
CA LYS A 19 -13.11 17.60 0.13
C LYS A 19 -12.61 17.13 1.50
N GLU A 20 -12.33 15.85 1.58
CA GLU A 20 -11.67 15.23 2.72
C GLU A 20 -10.27 15.86 2.83
N THR A 21 -10.13 16.78 3.77
CA THR A 21 -8.91 17.58 3.90
C THR A 21 -7.97 16.79 4.78
N THR A 22 -7.05 16.05 4.14
CA THR A 22 -6.00 15.30 4.83
C THR A 22 -5.26 16.25 5.77
N ARG A 23 -5.40 16.03 7.07
CA ARG A 23 -4.76 16.85 8.10
C ARG A 23 -3.26 16.61 8.03
N VAL A 24 -2.54 17.55 7.41
CA VAL A 24 -1.08 17.57 7.47
C VAL A 24 -0.68 17.85 8.90
N GLU A 25 -0.35 16.81 9.66
CA GLU A 25 0.25 16.99 10.97
C GLU A 25 1.62 17.65 10.81
N LYS A 26 1.83 18.68 11.62
CA LYS A 26 3.01 19.54 11.57
C LYS A 26 4.18 18.75 12.16
N VAL A 27 4.97 18.13 11.30
CA VAL A 27 6.17 17.35 11.66
C VAL A 27 7.01 18.16 12.65
N SER A 28 7.21 17.61 13.85
CA SER A 28 8.00 18.26 14.90
C SER A 28 9.48 18.27 14.54
N ASP A 29 10.20 19.30 15.00
CA ASP A 29 11.61 19.56 14.67
C ASP A 29 12.59 18.42 15.07
N SER A 30 12.13 17.43 15.84
CA SER A 30 12.84 16.18 16.15
C SER A 30 13.22 15.35 14.92
N MET A 31 12.49 15.43 13.81
CA MET A 31 12.87 14.76 12.55
C MET A 31 14.12 15.38 11.87
N SER A 32 14.61 16.54 12.34
CA SER A 32 15.74 17.25 11.72
C SER A 32 17.11 16.55 11.88
N LEU A 33 17.24 15.63 12.84
CA LEU A 33 18.49 14.92 13.17
C LEU A 33 18.53 13.45 12.75
N MET A 34 17.42 12.89 12.29
CA MET A 34 17.33 11.46 11.97
C MET A 34 17.94 11.18 10.58
N PRO A 35 18.70 10.08 10.38
CA PRO A 35 19.19 9.70 9.06
C PRO A 35 18.07 9.59 8.02
N LEU A 36 18.37 9.86 6.75
CA LEU A 36 17.36 9.84 5.68
C LEU A 36 16.66 8.48 5.56
N LYS A 37 17.43 7.40 5.65
CA LYS A 37 16.93 6.02 5.71
C LYS A 37 15.94 5.79 6.86
N GLU A 38 16.30 6.18 8.08
CA GLU A 38 15.45 5.95 9.26
C GLU A 38 14.18 6.81 9.22
N SER A 39 14.29 8.03 8.68
CA SER A 39 13.14 8.88 8.39
C SER A 39 12.22 8.24 7.34
N PHE A 40 12.80 7.65 6.30
CA PHE A 40 12.07 6.91 5.26
C PHE A 40 11.39 5.65 5.82
N LYS A 41 12.12 4.83 6.59
CA LYS A 41 11.60 3.65 7.28
C LYS A 41 10.39 4.00 8.14
N SER A 42 10.50 5.05 8.95
CA SER A 42 9.42 5.55 9.79
C SER A 42 8.18 5.93 8.96
N LEU A 43 8.36 6.69 7.87
CA LEU A 43 7.27 7.08 6.98
C LEU A 43 6.60 5.88 6.30
N LEU A 44 7.37 4.86 5.89
CA LEU A 44 6.83 3.63 5.32
C LEU A 44 6.02 2.87 6.38
N TYR A 45 6.60 2.63 7.56
CA TYR A 45 5.96 1.91 8.66
C TYR A 45 4.59 2.52 9.03
N TYR A 46 4.54 3.83 9.31
CA TYR A 46 3.29 4.49 9.69
C TYR A 46 2.23 4.45 8.58
N ASN A 47 2.63 4.59 7.31
CA ASN A 47 1.70 4.55 6.18
C ASN A 47 1.24 3.11 5.84
N LEU A 48 2.05 2.08 6.10
CA LEU A 48 1.65 0.68 5.98
C LEU A 48 0.68 0.30 7.10
N MET A 49 0.99 0.69 8.35
CA MET A 49 0.13 0.41 9.52
C MET A 49 -1.19 1.18 9.51
N SER A 50 -1.28 2.32 8.83
CA SER A 50 -2.56 3.02 8.63
C SER A 50 -3.45 2.35 7.58
N SER A 51 -2.88 1.62 6.61
CA SER A 51 -3.64 0.93 5.57
C SER A 51 -4.42 -0.29 6.09
N SER A 52 -5.74 -0.26 5.95
CA SER A 52 -6.62 -1.40 6.27
C SER A 52 -6.31 -2.61 5.39
N VAL A 53 -6.17 -2.41 4.09
CA VAL A 53 -5.86 -3.46 3.09
C VAL A 53 -4.54 -4.16 3.40
N PHE A 54 -3.50 -3.40 3.82
CA PHE A 54 -2.24 -4.00 4.22
C PHE A 54 -2.40 -4.93 5.42
N LYS A 55 -3.07 -4.44 6.48
CA LYS A 55 -3.34 -5.23 7.69
C LYS A 55 -4.19 -6.46 7.40
N GLU A 56 -5.20 -6.34 6.54
CA GLU A 56 -6.06 -7.45 6.13
C GLU A 56 -5.27 -8.54 5.38
N VAL A 57 -4.40 -8.18 4.43
CA VAL A 57 -3.58 -9.18 3.74
C VAL A 57 -2.62 -9.87 4.72
N MET A 58 -1.92 -9.10 5.56
CA MET A 58 -0.90 -9.69 6.45
C MET A 58 -1.51 -10.54 7.57
N TYR A 59 -2.71 -10.20 8.06
CA TYR A 59 -3.44 -11.06 9.01
C TYR A 59 -3.88 -12.39 8.39
N ASN A 60 -4.16 -12.43 7.09
CA ASN A 60 -4.67 -13.62 6.39
C ASN A 60 -3.60 -14.42 5.62
N SER A 61 -2.34 -13.95 5.54
CA SER A 61 -1.28 -14.52 4.71
C SER A 61 -0.52 -15.69 5.37
N THR A 62 -1.24 -16.69 5.91
CA THR A 62 -0.68 -17.76 6.74
C THR A 62 0.05 -18.89 5.97
N ASN A 63 0.67 -18.61 4.82
CA ASN A 63 1.32 -19.64 3.99
C ASN A 63 2.45 -19.08 3.11
N ASN A 64 3.64 -19.67 3.23
CA ASN A 64 4.88 -19.31 2.52
C ASN A 64 4.74 -19.11 1.00
N SER A 65 3.80 -19.82 0.36
CA SER A 65 3.55 -19.67 -1.09
C SER A 65 2.87 -18.34 -1.46
N CYS A 66 2.06 -17.77 -0.56
CA CYS A 66 1.46 -16.44 -0.72
C CYS A 66 2.53 -15.34 -0.66
N GLU A 67 3.46 -15.45 0.30
CA GLU A 67 4.51 -14.46 0.58
C GLU A 67 5.38 -14.17 -0.65
N ILE A 68 5.82 -15.22 -1.36
CA ILE A 68 6.64 -15.09 -2.58
C ILE A 68 5.84 -14.43 -3.71
N THR A 69 4.57 -14.82 -3.89
CA THR A 69 3.69 -14.23 -4.91
C THR A 69 3.39 -12.76 -4.61
N TYR A 70 3.09 -12.41 -3.37
CA TYR A 70 2.85 -11.03 -2.96
C TYR A 70 4.14 -10.20 -3.09
N THR A 71 5.29 -10.71 -2.66
CA THR A 71 6.57 -10.00 -2.75
C THR A 71 6.96 -9.70 -4.19
N ARG A 72 6.84 -10.68 -5.10
CA ARG A 72 7.04 -10.45 -6.54
C ARG A 72 6.06 -9.44 -7.10
N GLY A 73 4.76 -9.60 -6.83
CA GLY A 73 3.74 -8.69 -7.34
C GLY A 73 3.89 -7.24 -6.84
N ILE A 74 4.33 -7.06 -5.59
CA ILE A 74 4.74 -5.76 -5.04
C ILE A 74 5.96 -5.22 -5.80
N ALA A 75 7.01 -6.03 -6.01
CA ALA A 75 8.19 -5.63 -6.77
C ALA A 75 7.83 -5.17 -8.19
N SER A 76 7.09 -5.97 -8.95
CA SER A 76 6.60 -5.62 -10.28
C SER A 76 5.73 -4.35 -10.29
N ASN A 77 5.01 -4.05 -9.20
CA ASN A 77 4.20 -2.83 -9.10
C ASN A 77 5.02 -1.61 -8.68
N LEU A 78 6.06 -1.76 -7.85
CA LEU A 78 7.00 -0.69 -7.51
C LEU A 78 7.73 -0.19 -8.75
N LEU A 79 8.23 -1.09 -9.60
CA LEU A 79 8.95 -0.76 -10.85
C LEU A 79 8.19 0.16 -11.82
N LYS A 80 6.87 0.30 -11.68
CA LYS A 80 6.05 1.18 -12.52
C LYS A 80 6.20 2.66 -12.17
N TYR A 81 6.87 2.97 -11.06
CA TYR A 81 6.98 4.32 -10.51
C TYR A 81 8.44 4.68 -10.25
N TYR A 82 8.81 5.91 -10.61
CA TYR A 82 10.07 6.52 -10.15
C TYR A 82 10.04 6.65 -8.61
N PRO A 83 11.14 6.40 -7.88
CA PRO A 83 12.50 6.10 -8.35
C PRO A 83 12.75 4.61 -8.64
N TRP A 84 11.87 3.71 -8.17
CA TRP A 84 12.04 2.26 -8.23
C TRP A 84 12.23 1.70 -9.64
N SER A 85 11.68 2.37 -10.65
CA SER A 85 11.78 2.01 -12.08
C SER A 85 13.22 1.91 -12.64
N ILE A 86 14.24 2.37 -11.91
CA ILE A 86 15.66 2.21 -12.31
C ILE A 86 16.25 0.85 -11.90
N LEU A 87 15.56 0.10 -11.04
CA LEU A 87 15.98 -1.23 -10.60
C LEU A 87 15.41 -2.33 -11.51
N ASN A 88 15.82 -3.57 -11.26
CA ASN A 88 15.18 -4.76 -11.84
C ASN A 88 14.36 -5.51 -10.78
N GLU A 89 13.39 -6.31 -11.23
CA GLU A 89 12.45 -7.01 -10.34
C GLU A 89 13.16 -7.98 -9.40
N THR A 90 14.19 -8.66 -9.88
CA THR A 90 15.00 -9.62 -9.11
C THR A 90 15.71 -8.94 -7.95
N VAL A 91 16.25 -7.72 -8.11
CA VAL A 91 16.88 -6.96 -7.03
C VAL A 91 15.89 -6.60 -5.93
N ILE A 92 14.71 -6.08 -6.30
CA ILE A 92 13.68 -5.71 -5.33
C ILE A 92 13.13 -6.96 -4.63
N THR A 93 12.79 -8.00 -5.40
CA THR A 93 12.27 -9.28 -4.89
C THR A 93 13.26 -9.95 -3.95
N ASN A 94 14.54 -10.05 -4.32
CA ASN A 94 15.55 -10.71 -3.50
C ASN A 94 15.81 -9.95 -2.19
N ALA A 95 15.89 -8.62 -2.23
CA ALA A 95 16.06 -7.82 -1.01
C ALA A 95 14.81 -7.85 -0.12
N LEU A 96 13.61 -7.93 -0.71
CA LEU A 96 12.38 -8.13 0.05
C LEU A 96 12.28 -9.54 0.64
N LEU A 97 12.79 -10.58 -0.02
CA LEU A 97 12.79 -11.98 0.49
C LEU A 97 14.01 -12.33 1.36
N GLN A 98 15.09 -11.55 1.33
CA GLN A 98 16.33 -11.85 2.06
C GLN A 98 16.05 -11.95 3.55
N ASP A 99 16.32 -13.09 4.18
CA ASP A 99 16.07 -13.33 5.60
C ASP A 99 14.61 -13.00 6.00
N PHE A 100 13.64 -13.19 5.09
CA PHE A 100 12.22 -13.03 5.40
C PHE A 100 11.88 -14.00 6.52
N PRO A 101 11.48 -13.54 7.72
CA PRO A 101 10.91 -14.47 8.68
C PRO A 101 9.63 -14.97 8.05
N PHE A 102 9.58 -16.29 7.85
CA PHE A 102 8.33 -16.97 7.52
C PHE A 102 7.25 -16.51 8.50
N MET A 103 6.03 -16.28 8.03
CA MET A 103 4.85 -16.18 8.90
C MET A 103 4.54 -17.54 9.54
N GLY A 104 5.44 -18.01 10.40
CA GLY A 104 5.18 -19.05 11.39
C GLY A 104 4.30 -18.49 12.50
N ASP A 105 3.60 -19.39 13.18
CA ASP A 105 2.65 -19.06 14.24
C ASP A 105 3.26 -18.10 15.28
N GLY A 106 2.84 -16.83 15.26
CA GLY A 106 3.16 -15.84 16.30
C GLY A 106 3.80 -14.51 15.88
N GLN A 107 4.13 -14.27 14.60
CA GLN A 107 4.49 -12.90 14.17
C GLN A 107 3.25 -12.01 14.03
N GLU A 108 3.31 -10.79 14.57
CA GLU A 108 2.21 -9.84 14.46
C GLU A 108 2.38 -8.91 13.25
N THR A 109 1.28 -8.33 12.76
CA THR A 109 1.29 -7.37 11.64
C THR A 109 2.26 -6.18 11.81
N PRO A 110 2.50 -5.62 13.02
CA PRO A 110 3.52 -4.60 13.22
C PRO A 110 4.95 -5.07 12.90
N ASP A 111 5.31 -6.31 13.24
CA ASP A 111 6.64 -6.87 12.97
C ASP A 111 6.89 -6.90 11.45
N PHE A 112 5.90 -7.42 10.72
CA PHE A 112 5.93 -7.45 9.26
C PHE A 112 6.10 -6.04 8.66
N ALA A 113 5.35 -5.05 9.18
CA ALA A 113 5.42 -3.68 8.71
C ALA A 113 6.82 -3.07 8.92
N ASP A 114 7.46 -3.33 10.07
CA ASP A 114 8.81 -2.83 10.38
C ASP A 114 9.88 -3.50 9.51
N ILE A 115 9.81 -4.83 9.37
CA ILE A 115 10.70 -5.63 8.51
C ILE A 115 10.60 -5.17 7.05
N PHE A 116 9.39 -4.99 6.55
CA PHE A 116 9.16 -4.55 5.17
C PHE A 116 9.63 -3.11 4.95
N ALA A 117 9.33 -2.20 5.89
CA ALA A 117 9.81 -0.83 5.86
C ALA A 117 11.34 -0.75 5.91
N SER A 118 12.00 -1.61 6.71
CA SER A 118 13.46 -1.68 6.78
C SER A 118 14.05 -2.03 5.42
N ARG A 119 13.63 -3.16 4.80
CA ARG A 119 14.18 -3.65 3.52
C ARG A 119 14.01 -2.68 2.36
N ILE A 120 12.84 -2.05 2.28
CA ILE A 120 12.59 -1.00 1.30
C ILE A 120 13.51 0.21 1.54
N SER A 121 13.80 0.54 2.80
CA SER A 121 14.72 1.64 3.15
C SER A 121 16.19 1.29 2.93
N ASP A 122 16.60 0.03 3.16
CA ASP A 122 17.92 -0.50 2.83
C ASP A 122 18.15 -0.47 1.31
N LEU A 123 17.16 -0.87 0.50
CA LEU A 123 17.18 -0.70 -0.96
C LEU A 123 17.29 0.78 -1.36
N ALA A 124 16.48 1.65 -0.76
CA ALA A 124 16.45 3.07 -1.09
C ALA A 124 17.77 3.78 -0.76
N GLU A 125 18.42 3.43 0.34
CA GLU A 125 19.75 3.90 0.70
C GLU A 125 20.82 3.34 -0.24
N LYS A 126 20.85 2.02 -0.44
CA LYS A 126 21.85 1.33 -1.27
C LYS A 126 21.90 1.81 -2.73
N TYR A 127 20.76 2.20 -3.28
CA TYR A 127 20.63 2.66 -4.66
C TYR A 127 20.38 4.18 -4.78
N SER A 128 20.54 4.94 -3.69
CA SER A 128 20.36 6.40 -3.64
C SER A 128 19.01 6.89 -4.21
N LEU A 129 17.94 6.15 -3.91
CA LEU A 129 16.59 6.41 -4.43
C LEU A 129 15.84 7.52 -3.67
N ILE A 130 16.33 7.92 -2.51
CA ILE A 130 15.68 8.87 -1.61
C ILE A 130 16.53 10.13 -1.38
N GLU A 131 15.87 11.28 -1.47
CA GLU A 131 16.46 12.60 -1.25
C GLU A 131 15.63 13.38 -0.21
N LYS A 132 16.26 14.27 0.57
CA LYS A 132 15.61 14.97 1.70
C LYS A 132 14.35 15.76 1.29
N ASN A 133 14.37 16.37 0.11
CA ASN A 133 13.28 17.15 -0.49
C ASN A 133 12.13 16.28 -1.04
N ARG A 134 12.36 15.00 -1.32
CA ARG A 134 11.40 14.07 -1.94
C ARG A 134 11.00 12.89 -1.06
N LEU A 135 11.54 12.80 0.15
CA LEU A 135 11.33 11.71 1.10
C LEU A 135 9.85 11.33 1.28
N ASN A 136 8.98 12.32 1.51
CA ASN A 136 7.54 12.12 1.66
C ASN A 136 6.87 11.66 0.36
N GLU A 137 7.22 12.27 -0.78
CA GLU A 137 6.70 11.91 -2.11
C GLU A 137 7.01 10.44 -2.42
N VAL A 138 8.26 10.04 -2.26
CA VAL A 138 8.71 8.67 -2.51
C VAL A 138 8.07 7.69 -1.52
N ALA A 139 7.95 8.03 -0.23
CA ALA A 139 7.34 7.16 0.76
C ALA A 139 5.84 6.92 0.47
N THR A 140 5.10 7.99 0.18
CA THR A 140 3.68 7.91 -0.21
C THR A 140 3.50 7.14 -1.53
N ALA A 141 4.32 7.40 -2.55
CA ALA A 141 4.27 6.66 -3.82
C ALA A 141 4.55 5.15 -3.63
N THR A 142 5.52 4.81 -2.78
CA THR A 142 5.89 3.44 -2.43
C THR A 142 4.73 2.71 -1.76
N VAL A 143 4.14 3.29 -0.72
CA VAL A 143 2.99 2.67 -0.01
C VAL A 143 1.73 2.63 -0.88
N ASN A 144 1.48 3.66 -1.69
CA ASN A 144 0.36 3.63 -2.65
C ASN A 144 0.55 2.52 -3.70
N SER A 145 1.78 2.25 -4.14
CA SER A 145 2.06 1.13 -5.05
C SER A 145 1.82 -0.23 -4.38
N ILE A 146 2.32 -0.42 -3.15
CA ILE A 146 2.11 -1.65 -2.37
C ILE A 146 0.61 -1.89 -2.16
N THR A 147 -0.09 -0.91 -1.59
CA THR A 147 -1.51 -1.02 -1.25
C THR A 147 -2.40 -1.12 -2.49
N SER A 148 -2.05 -0.48 -3.62
CA SER A 148 -2.76 -0.66 -4.90
C SER A 148 -2.64 -2.08 -5.44
N TYR A 149 -1.46 -2.70 -5.36
CA TYR A 149 -1.29 -4.11 -5.72
C TYR A 149 -2.14 -5.02 -4.82
N LEU A 150 -2.06 -4.85 -3.49
CA LEU A 150 -2.82 -5.65 -2.53
C LEU A 150 -4.34 -5.49 -2.72
N THR A 151 -4.83 -4.27 -2.99
CA THR A 151 -6.25 -3.99 -3.26
C THR A 151 -6.75 -4.73 -4.50
N LYS A 152 -5.96 -4.69 -5.59
CA LYS A 152 -6.29 -5.41 -6.83
C LYS A 152 -6.30 -6.93 -6.61
N ARG A 153 -5.37 -7.43 -5.80
CA ARG A 153 -5.27 -8.85 -5.47
C ARG A 153 -6.48 -9.33 -4.66
N LEU A 154 -6.80 -8.68 -3.53
CA LEU A 154 -8.02 -8.96 -2.76
C LEU A 154 -9.29 -8.86 -3.62
N SER A 155 -9.37 -7.87 -4.51
CA SER A 155 -10.52 -7.71 -5.41
C SER A 155 -10.67 -8.91 -6.36
N ASN A 156 -9.57 -9.33 -7.00
CA ASN A 156 -9.55 -10.51 -7.87
C ASN A 156 -9.88 -11.80 -7.11
N ASP A 157 -9.33 -11.96 -5.91
CA ASP A 157 -9.56 -13.13 -5.06
C ASP A 157 -11.03 -13.20 -4.60
N TYR A 158 -11.65 -12.06 -4.29
CA TYR A 158 -13.09 -11.96 -4.05
C TYR A 158 -13.92 -12.41 -5.26
N PHE A 159 -13.62 -11.89 -6.46
CA PHE A 159 -14.30 -12.30 -7.70
C PHE A 159 -14.17 -13.81 -7.97
N LEU A 160 -12.97 -14.38 -7.82
CA LEU A 160 -12.74 -15.81 -7.98
C LEU A 160 -13.52 -16.63 -6.95
N SER A 161 -13.54 -16.19 -5.68
CA SER A 161 -14.31 -16.86 -4.62
C SER A 161 -15.82 -16.89 -4.91
N LEU A 162 -16.35 -15.86 -5.58
CA LEU A 162 -17.76 -15.77 -5.97
C LEU A 162 -18.08 -16.78 -7.08
N VAL A 163 -17.21 -16.89 -8.10
CA VAL A 163 -17.34 -17.83 -9.22
C VAL A 163 -17.18 -19.29 -8.77
N ILE A 164 -16.28 -19.57 -7.84
CA ILE A 164 -16.08 -20.91 -7.28
C ILE A 164 -17.26 -21.30 -6.38
N LYS A 165 -17.81 -20.40 -5.56
CA LYS A 165 -19.00 -20.67 -4.74
C LYS A 165 -20.25 -20.99 -5.55
N THR A 166 -20.35 -20.54 -6.80
CA THR A 166 -21.41 -20.97 -7.72
C THR A 166 -21.20 -22.36 -8.34
N ASN A 167 -20.03 -22.99 -8.14
CA ASN A 167 -19.65 -24.27 -8.76
C ASN A 167 -18.91 -25.22 -7.79
N VAL A 168 -19.59 -25.65 -6.72
CA VAL A 168 -19.22 -26.70 -5.73
C VAL A 168 -18.48 -26.24 -4.46
N ASN A 169 -18.89 -26.84 -3.34
CA ASN A 169 -18.27 -26.72 -2.01
C ASN A 169 -16.79 -27.17 -2.02
N GLN A 170 -15.85 -26.25 -1.76
CA GLN A 170 -14.58 -26.62 -1.12
C GLN A 170 -13.92 -25.44 -0.40
N THR A 171 -13.63 -25.64 0.89
CA THR A 171 -12.69 -24.82 1.66
C THR A 171 -11.26 -25.21 1.31
N GLN A 172 -10.61 -24.42 0.45
CA GLN A 172 -9.15 -24.38 0.39
C GLN A 172 -8.70 -22.92 0.29
N THR A 173 -7.95 -22.47 1.31
CA THR A 173 -7.19 -21.22 1.27
C THR A 173 -5.96 -21.41 0.39
N GLN A 174 -6.18 -21.58 -0.91
CA GLN A 174 -5.10 -21.52 -1.88
C GLN A 174 -4.63 -20.08 -2.01
N CYS A 175 -3.32 -19.87 -1.94
CA CYS A 175 -2.65 -18.70 -2.49
C CYS A 175 -2.90 -18.70 -4.00
N LEU A 176 -4.05 -18.18 -4.44
CA LEU A 176 -4.68 -18.51 -5.72
C LEU A 176 -3.77 -18.14 -6.90
N LEU A 177 -3.01 -19.13 -7.34
CA LEU A 177 -2.00 -19.04 -8.38
C LEU A 177 -2.65 -18.60 -9.69
N ILE A 178 -2.15 -17.49 -10.24
CA ILE A 178 -2.28 -17.19 -11.66
C ILE A 178 -0.84 -17.07 -12.17
N VAL A 179 -0.52 -17.95 -13.11
CA VAL A 179 0.74 -17.98 -13.88
C VAL A 179 0.60 -17.01 -15.05
#